data_AF-A0A817RZA2-F1
#
_entry.id   AF-A0A817RZA2-F1
#
_cell.length_a   1.000
_cell.length_b   1.000
_cell.length_c   1.000
_cell.angle_alpha   90.00
_cell.angle_beta   90.00
_cell.angle_gamma   90.00
#
_symmetry.space_group_name_H-M   'P 1'
#
loop_
_entity.id
_entity.type
_entity.pdbx_description
1 polymer ?
#
loop_
_entity_poly.entity_id
_entity_poly.type
_entity_poly.pdbx_seq_one_letter_code
_entity_poly.pdbx_strand_id
1 'polypeptide(L)'
;MSAALLREEPTLLNIDAPLTICGDIHGQFYDLVKLIEVGGSPSHTRYLFLGDYVDRGYFGIECVFYLWSLKINYPQTFFLLRGNHECRHLTEHFTFKQECLVKYTENIYDICMGAFDCLPLAALVNNQFLCVHGGLSPEIHTLDDIKQLDRFHEPPAQGAMCDLLWSDPAEDYGNEEGSLTLVATPRMSASEISSITTSSESLYLTNAARGCSYFYTYAAINEFLVRNQILSIIRAHEEQDMGYRMYKKSPETGFPSLITIFSAPNYCDVYQNKAAIMKYENNIVNIHQFNFSPHPYWLPNFMNIFTWSLPFICERINDALLQILSICTEEELITYDEHTQLEQRREQMRSKIRAVGKVAKTYKKLCQLNENVVTLHALTPSSNITELDKEITNKTEVAASLLREKAASTNEHFSKVKILDQVNERMPPTRTTISSGDSTVV
;
A
#
# COMPACT_ATOMS: atom_id res chain seq x y z
N MET A 1 -11.04 -15.59 18.88
CA MET A 1 -11.79 -14.68 19.77
C MET A 1 -12.08 -13.35 19.08
N SER A 2 -11.08 -12.57 18.66
CA SER A 2 -11.32 -11.30 17.92
C SER A 2 -12.24 -11.44 16.69
N ALA A 3 -11.96 -12.41 15.81
CA ALA A 3 -12.80 -12.67 14.63
C ALA A 3 -14.28 -12.97 14.95
N ALA A 4 -14.56 -13.61 16.10
CA ALA A 4 -15.93 -13.87 16.52
C ALA A 4 -16.65 -12.57 16.93
N LEU A 5 -15.95 -11.67 17.65
CA LEU A 5 -16.47 -10.35 18.00
C LEU A 5 -16.74 -9.51 16.75
N LEU A 6 -15.78 -9.46 15.82
CA LEU A 6 -15.92 -8.72 14.56
C LEU A 6 -17.08 -9.26 13.69
N ARG A 7 -17.32 -10.58 13.73
CA ARG A 7 -18.41 -11.22 13.00
C ARG A 7 -19.79 -10.82 13.55
N GLU A 8 -19.91 -10.61 14.85
CA GLU A 8 -21.15 -10.17 15.50
C GLU A 8 -21.47 -8.69 15.22
N GLU A 9 -20.47 -7.89 14.85
CA GLU A 9 -20.67 -6.48 14.52
C GLU A 9 -21.41 -6.30 13.17
N PRO A 10 -22.21 -5.23 13.02
CA PRO A 10 -22.85 -4.91 11.74
C PRO A 10 -21.82 -4.42 10.71
N THR A 11 -22.17 -4.49 9.42
CA THR A 11 -21.33 -3.98 8.33
C THR A 11 -21.11 -2.46 8.43
N LEU A 12 -22.14 -1.73 8.87
CA LEU A 12 -22.08 -0.31 9.24
C LEU A 12 -22.22 -0.17 10.77
N LEU A 13 -21.11 0.16 11.43
CA LEU A 13 -21.07 0.44 12.87
C LEU A 13 -21.82 1.73 13.20
N ASN A 14 -22.37 1.85 14.41
CA ASN A 14 -22.87 3.12 14.95
C ASN A 14 -22.06 3.45 16.20
N ILE A 15 -21.37 4.60 16.19
CA ILE A 15 -20.37 4.94 17.20
C ILE A 15 -20.60 6.36 17.71
N ASP A 16 -20.77 6.53 19.01
CA ASP A 16 -20.91 7.86 19.60
C ASP A 16 -19.56 8.56 19.80
N ALA A 17 -19.58 9.88 19.93
CA ALA A 17 -18.47 10.65 20.46
C ALA A 17 -18.34 10.47 22.01
N PRO A 18 -17.18 10.81 22.62
CA PRO A 18 -15.92 11.15 22.00
C PRO A 18 -15.19 9.91 21.45
N LEU A 19 -14.34 10.11 20.45
CA LEU A 19 -13.49 9.06 19.87
C LEU A 19 -12.24 9.62 19.20
N THR A 20 -11.26 8.74 19.01
CA THR A 20 -10.08 8.97 18.18
C THR A 20 -10.19 8.12 16.92
N ILE A 21 -10.10 8.76 15.75
CA ILE A 21 -10.14 8.14 14.43
C ILE A 21 -8.72 8.08 13.87
N CYS A 22 -8.34 6.91 13.36
CA CYS A 22 -7.00 6.59 12.87
C CYS A 22 -7.10 6.05 11.44
N GLY A 23 -6.21 6.51 10.56
CA GLY A 23 -6.08 5.98 9.20
C GLY A 23 -5.12 4.80 9.13
N ASP A 24 -4.45 4.67 7.99
CA ASP A 24 -3.58 3.55 7.62
C ASP A 24 -2.39 3.39 8.59
N ILE A 25 -2.00 2.14 8.82
CA ILE A 25 -0.90 1.75 9.72
C ILE A 25 0.22 1.02 8.97
N HIS A 26 -0.11 0.22 7.96
CA HIS A 26 0.83 -0.47 7.06
C HIS A 26 2.01 -1.15 7.76
N GLY A 27 1.72 -1.96 8.78
CA GLY A 27 2.75 -2.73 9.48
C GLY A 27 3.82 -1.90 10.20
N GLN A 28 3.59 -0.60 10.45
CA GLN A 28 4.48 0.25 11.24
C GLN A 28 4.19 0.14 12.74
N PHE A 29 4.47 -1.03 13.33
CA PHE A 29 4.11 -1.34 14.72
C PHE A 29 4.65 -0.33 15.76
N TYR A 30 5.87 0.16 15.58
CA TYR A 30 6.49 1.11 16.51
C TYR A 30 5.78 2.48 16.48
N ASP A 31 5.30 2.88 15.31
CA ASP A 31 4.47 4.07 15.15
C ASP A 31 3.06 3.86 15.66
N LEU A 32 2.50 2.65 15.53
CA LEU A 32 1.23 2.30 16.15
C LEU A 32 1.28 2.42 17.69
N VAL A 33 2.38 2.02 18.32
CA VAL A 33 2.57 2.26 19.77
C VAL A 33 2.57 3.76 20.06
N LYS A 34 3.27 4.57 19.27
CA LYS A 34 3.26 6.02 19.38
C LYS A 34 1.87 6.63 19.19
N LEU A 35 1.11 6.12 18.23
CA LEU A 35 -0.27 6.54 17.95
C LEU A 35 -1.17 6.32 19.17
N ILE A 36 -1.04 5.18 19.85
CA ILE A 36 -1.79 4.92 21.09
C ILE A 36 -1.37 5.87 22.21
N GLU A 37 -0.08 6.19 22.35
CA GLU A 37 0.39 7.21 23.31
C GLU A 37 -0.22 8.60 23.04
N VAL A 38 -0.26 9.01 21.77
CA VAL A 38 -0.75 10.34 21.36
C VAL A 38 -2.28 10.42 21.42
N GLY A 39 -2.98 9.34 21.04
CA GLY A 39 -4.45 9.31 21.04
C GLY A 39 -5.06 9.19 22.44
N GLY A 40 -4.38 8.49 23.34
CA GLY A 40 -4.82 8.26 24.71
C GLY A 40 -5.01 6.78 25.04
N SER A 41 -5.00 6.43 26.33
CA SER A 41 -5.15 5.02 26.73
C SER A 41 -6.48 4.43 26.23
N PRO A 42 -6.49 3.26 25.55
CA PRO A 42 -7.71 2.57 25.13
C PRO A 42 -8.67 2.21 26.28
N SER A 43 -8.16 2.18 27.52
CA SER A 43 -8.98 1.97 28.72
C SER A 43 -9.97 3.10 29.00
N HIS A 44 -9.72 4.30 28.48
CA HIS A 44 -10.55 5.50 28.69
C HIS A 44 -10.85 6.26 27.39
N THR A 45 -10.35 5.79 26.25
CA THR A 45 -10.48 6.46 24.95
C THR A 45 -11.09 5.49 23.95
N ARG A 46 -12.15 5.93 23.27
CA ARG A 46 -12.77 5.18 22.19
C ARG A 46 -11.95 5.35 20.91
N TYR A 47 -11.76 4.27 20.17
CA TYR A 47 -10.97 4.25 18.94
C TYR A 47 -11.75 3.70 17.77
N LEU A 48 -11.54 4.30 16.59
CA LEU A 48 -11.97 3.80 15.30
C LEU A 48 -10.77 3.80 14.35
N PHE A 49 -10.35 2.63 13.89
CA PHE A 49 -9.34 2.50 12.84
C PHE A 49 -10.03 2.25 11.49
N LEU A 50 -9.55 2.92 10.45
CA LEU A 50 -10.19 2.92 9.13
C LEU A 50 -9.72 1.79 8.21
N GLY A 51 -8.63 1.08 8.53
CA GLY A 51 -8.14 -0.05 7.72
C GLY A 51 -6.62 -0.03 7.55
N ASP A 52 -6.14 -0.89 6.65
CA ASP A 52 -4.74 -1.00 6.21
C ASP A 52 -3.75 -1.15 7.36
N TYR A 53 -3.92 -2.25 8.09
CA TYR A 53 -3.08 -2.66 9.20
C TYR A 53 -1.77 -3.32 8.76
N VAL A 54 -1.79 -3.93 7.57
CA VAL A 54 -0.75 -4.84 7.06
C VAL A 54 -0.12 -4.34 5.76
N ASP A 55 0.85 -5.12 5.27
CA ASP A 55 1.70 -4.85 4.12
C ASP A 55 2.57 -3.60 4.24
N ARG A 56 3.52 -3.49 3.30
CA ARG A 56 4.47 -2.38 3.12
C ARG A 56 5.53 -2.31 4.23
N GLY A 57 5.11 -2.14 5.48
CA GLY A 57 5.97 -2.31 6.66
C GLY A 57 6.23 -3.78 7.01
N TYR A 58 7.27 -4.01 7.81
CA TYR A 58 7.73 -5.37 8.19
C TYR A 58 7.19 -5.87 9.53
N PHE A 59 6.25 -5.18 10.15
CA PHE A 59 5.66 -5.55 11.45
C PHE A 59 4.13 -5.62 11.40
N GLY A 60 3.58 -6.06 10.26
CA GLY A 60 2.14 -6.23 10.04
C GLY A 60 1.52 -7.21 11.04
N ILE A 61 2.19 -8.33 11.34
CA ILE A 61 1.61 -9.34 12.24
C ILE A 61 1.59 -8.85 13.69
N GLU A 62 2.58 -8.07 14.11
CA GLU A 62 2.59 -7.43 15.43
C GLU A 62 1.48 -6.38 15.53
N CYS A 63 1.23 -5.59 14.48
CA CYS A 63 0.07 -4.68 14.41
C CYS A 63 -1.25 -5.44 14.60
N VAL A 64 -1.45 -6.52 13.83
CA VAL A 64 -2.66 -7.35 13.90
C VAL A 64 -2.88 -7.93 15.29
N PHE A 65 -1.85 -8.55 15.87
CA PHE A 65 -1.95 -9.14 17.21
C PHE A 65 -2.25 -8.10 18.27
N TYR A 66 -1.59 -6.94 18.21
CA TYR A 66 -1.82 -5.88 19.17
C TYR A 66 -3.22 -5.28 19.05
N LEU A 67 -3.67 -4.92 17.85
CA LEU A 67 -5.01 -4.36 17.61
C LEU A 67 -6.11 -5.36 17.99
N TRP A 68 -5.95 -6.64 17.68
CA TRP A 68 -6.92 -7.65 18.12
C TRP A 68 -6.91 -7.89 19.62
N SER A 69 -5.76 -7.80 20.28
CA SER A 69 -5.73 -7.84 21.74
C SER A 69 -6.51 -6.67 22.34
N LEU A 70 -6.42 -5.47 21.75
CA LEU A 70 -7.21 -4.32 22.15
C LEU A 70 -8.70 -4.51 21.86
N LYS A 71 -9.06 -5.06 20.68
CA LYS A 71 -10.45 -5.40 20.36
C LYS A 71 -11.06 -6.39 21.35
N ILE A 72 -10.30 -7.40 21.78
CA ILE A 72 -10.76 -8.39 22.76
C ILE A 72 -10.95 -7.75 24.15
N ASN A 73 -10.03 -6.87 24.57
CA ASN A 73 -10.12 -6.22 25.89
C ASN A 73 -11.15 -5.08 25.94
N TYR A 74 -11.40 -4.42 24.81
CA TYR A 74 -12.24 -3.23 24.71
C TYR A 74 -13.29 -3.36 23.58
N PRO A 75 -14.13 -4.42 23.57
CA PRO A 75 -14.98 -4.75 22.42
C PRO A 75 -16.00 -3.67 22.07
N GLN A 76 -16.44 -2.88 23.06
CA GLN A 76 -17.46 -1.83 22.92
C GLN A 76 -16.87 -0.41 22.72
N THR A 77 -15.55 -0.26 22.78
CA THR A 77 -14.88 1.06 22.67
C THR A 77 -13.72 1.06 21.69
N PHE A 78 -13.34 -0.09 21.13
CA PHE A 78 -12.26 -0.20 20.15
C PHE A 78 -12.81 -0.86 18.88
N PHE A 79 -12.82 -0.11 17.78
CA PHE A 79 -13.44 -0.48 16.52
C PHE A 79 -12.41 -0.51 15.40
N LEU A 80 -12.55 -1.51 14.51
CA LEU A 80 -11.63 -1.78 13.41
C LEU A 80 -12.47 -1.93 12.14
N LEU A 81 -12.22 -1.12 11.13
CA LEU A 81 -12.79 -1.28 9.80
C LEU A 81 -11.86 -2.09 8.91
N ARG A 82 -12.37 -2.52 7.75
CA ARG A 82 -11.59 -3.17 6.70
C ARG A 82 -10.99 -2.11 5.78
N GLY A 83 -9.70 -2.19 5.51
CA GLY A 83 -9.05 -1.51 4.39
C GLY A 83 -8.88 -2.43 3.20
N ASN A 84 -8.31 -1.91 2.11
CA ASN A 84 -8.09 -2.70 0.89
C ASN A 84 -6.99 -3.75 1.08
N HIS A 85 -6.02 -3.52 1.98
CA HIS A 85 -4.95 -4.47 2.28
C HIS A 85 -5.40 -5.66 3.13
N GLU A 86 -6.56 -5.61 3.78
CA GLU A 86 -7.12 -6.74 4.54
C GLU A 86 -7.82 -7.78 3.63
N CYS A 87 -7.08 -8.27 2.63
CA CYS A 87 -7.53 -9.26 1.67
C CYS A 87 -6.40 -10.22 1.25
N ARG A 88 -6.77 -11.39 0.72
CA ARG A 88 -5.80 -12.38 0.24
C ARG A 88 -5.04 -11.84 -0.96
N HIS A 89 -5.73 -11.17 -1.88
CA HIS A 89 -5.14 -10.69 -3.13
C HIS A 89 -3.93 -9.76 -2.90
N LEU A 90 -4.06 -8.77 -2.03
CA LEU A 90 -2.97 -7.83 -1.74
C LEU A 90 -1.89 -8.47 -0.87
N THR A 91 -2.28 -9.20 0.17
CA THR A 91 -1.30 -9.79 1.10
C THR A 91 -0.48 -10.93 0.48
N GLU A 92 -0.98 -11.58 -0.58
CA GLU A 92 -0.21 -12.51 -1.42
C GLU A 92 0.76 -11.79 -2.38
N HIS A 93 0.39 -10.59 -2.86
CA HIS A 93 1.21 -9.81 -3.78
C HIS A 93 2.33 -9.06 -3.06
N PHE A 94 2.03 -8.51 -1.89
CA PHE A 94 2.95 -7.79 -1.03
C PHE A 94 3.61 -8.73 -0.01
N THR A 95 3.90 -8.21 1.19
CA THR A 95 4.82 -8.83 2.12
C THR A 95 4.14 -9.58 3.27
N PHE A 96 2.85 -9.34 3.55
CA PHE A 96 2.22 -9.88 4.76
C PHE A 96 2.12 -11.41 4.79
N LYS A 97 1.84 -12.08 3.66
CA LYS A 97 1.87 -13.54 3.61
C LYS A 97 3.27 -14.07 3.92
N GLN A 98 4.29 -13.49 3.28
CA GLN A 98 5.68 -13.86 3.51
C GLN A 98 6.12 -13.57 4.95
N GLU A 99 5.68 -12.46 5.53
CA GLU A 99 5.90 -12.11 6.94
C GLU A 99 5.38 -13.21 7.87
N CYS A 100 4.13 -13.65 7.66
CA CYS A 100 3.52 -14.72 8.44
C CYS A 100 4.28 -16.04 8.30
N LEU A 101 4.73 -16.38 7.08
CA LEU A 101 5.51 -17.60 6.83
C LEU A 101 6.89 -17.58 7.49
N VAL A 102 7.56 -16.42 7.53
CA VAL A 102 8.89 -16.29 8.15
C VAL A 102 8.82 -16.24 9.67
N LYS A 103 7.87 -15.48 10.23
CA LYS A 103 7.77 -15.27 11.68
C LYS A 103 6.96 -16.35 12.40
N TYR A 104 5.99 -16.95 11.70
CA TYR A 104 5.04 -17.91 12.26
C TYR A 104 4.82 -19.11 11.32
N THR A 105 3.61 -19.26 10.76
CA THR A 105 3.21 -20.36 9.89
C THR A 105 2.12 -19.90 8.92
N GLU A 106 1.91 -20.65 7.83
CA GLU A 106 0.81 -20.41 6.88
C GLU A 106 -0.56 -20.45 7.56
N ASN A 107 -0.73 -21.32 8.56
CA ASN A 107 -1.96 -21.39 9.34
C ASN A 107 -2.30 -20.07 10.06
N ILE A 108 -1.30 -19.30 10.51
CA ILE A 108 -1.55 -17.98 11.10
C ILE A 108 -2.06 -17.01 10.03
N TYR A 109 -1.48 -17.05 8.82
CA TYR A 109 -1.97 -16.26 7.69
C TYR A 109 -3.43 -16.59 7.36
N ASP A 110 -3.78 -17.88 7.25
CA ASP A 110 -5.15 -18.30 6.95
C ASP A 110 -6.15 -17.85 8.03
N ILE A 111 -5.76 -17.92 9.31
CA ILE A 111 -6.54 -17.39 10.42
C ILE A 111 -6.74 -15.88 10.26
N CYS A 112 -5.69 -15.14 9.85
CA CYS A 112 -5.81 -13.72 9.60
C CYS A 112 -6.78 -13.40 8.46
N MET A 113 -6.72 -14.15 7.37
CA MET A 113 -7.65 -13.95 6.25
C MET A 113 -9.10 -14.19 6.67
N GLY A 114 -9.37 -15.27 7.43
CA GLY A 114 -10.71 -15.52 7.97
C GLY A 114 -11.20 -14.46 8.97
N ALA A 115 -10.28 -13.80 9.68
CA ALA A 115 -10.59 -12.68 10.57
C ALA A 115 -10.84 -11.38 9.79
N PHE A 116 -10.07 -11.12 8.73
CA PHE A 116 -10.24 -9.95 7.87
C PHE A 116 -11.58 -9.95 7.14
N ASP A 117 -12.08 -11.12 6.72
CA ASP A 117 -13.42 -11.26 6.16
C ASP A 117 -14.54 -10.86 7.16
N CYS A 118 -14.24 -10.79 8.46
CA CYS A 118 -15.22 -10.39 9.47
C CYS A 118 -15.24 -8.86 9.74
N LEU A 119 -14.23 -8.11 9.29
CA LEU A 119 -14.11 -6.68 9.56
C LEU A 119 -15.29 -5.88 8.97
N PRO A 120 -15.95 -5.01 9.76
CA PRO A 120 -16.92 -4.04 9.25
C PRO A 120 -16.35 -3.16 8.14
N LEU A 121 -17.22 -2.68 7.24
CA LEU A 121 -16.81 -1.87 6.08
C LEU A 121 -16.91 -0.37 6.33
N ALA A 122 -17.76 0.05 7.27
CA ALA A 122 -18.02 1.45 7.54
C ALA A 122 -18.44 1.70 8.99
N ALA A 123 -18.39 2.96 9.42
CA ALA A 123 -18.99 3.43 10.66
C ALA A 123 -19.73 4.74 10.46
N LEU A 124 -20.92 4.87 11.06
CA LEU A 124 -21.60 6.13 11.27
C LEU A 124 -21.23 6.67 12.65
N VAL A 125 -20.45 7.74 12.67
CA VAL A 125 -19.97 8.37 13.89
C VAL A 125 -20.85 9.56 14.25
N ASN A 126 -21.40 9.55 15.46
CA ASN A 126 -22.24 10.60 16.05
C ASN A 126 -23.43 11.03 15.16
N ASN A 127 -23.93 10.13 14.30
CA ASN A 127 -24.92 10.41 13.25
C ASN A 127 -24.53 11.60 12.33
N GLN A 128 -23.24 11.90 12.22
CA GLN A 128 -22.72 13.07 11.50
C GLN A 128 -21.64 12.71 10.49
N PHE A 129 -20.84 11.69 10.74
CA PHE A 129 -19.73 11.33 9.87
C PHE A 129 -19.90 9.91 9.37
N LEU A 130 -19.86 9.72 8.05
CA LEU A 130 -19.62 8.40 7.49
C LEU A 130 -18.10 8.18 7.45
N CYS A 131 -17.64 7.13 8.10
CA CYS A 131 -16.25 6.71 8.15
C CYS A 131 -16.07 5.43 7.33
N VAL A 132 -15.17 5.47 6.36
CA VAL A 132 -14.85 4.36 5.44
C VAL A 132 -13.35 4.37 5.16
N HIS A 133 -12.80 3.30 4.59
CA HIS A 133 -11.39 3.30 4.18
C HIS A 133 -11.18 4.08 2.87
N GLY A 134 -11.85 3.59 1.82
CA GLY A 134 -11.95 4.14 0.49
C GLY A 134 -12.81 5.41 0.47
N GLY A 135 -14.02 5.28 -0.04
CA GLY A 135 -14.93 6.41 -0.22
C GLY A 135 -16.28 5.96 -0.72
N LEU A 136 -16.82 6.65 -1.72
CA LEU A 136 -18.16 6.37 -2.25
C LEU A 136 -18.17 5.41 -3.44
N SER A 137 -19.34 4.82 -3.67
CA SER A 137 -19.63 3.97 -4.83
C SER A 137 -20.81 4.54 -5.62
N PRO A 138 -20.84 4.42 -6.96
CA PRO A 138 -22.04 4.68 -7.75
C PRO A 138 -23.22 3.77 -7.37
N GLU A 139 -22.97 2.62 -6.74
CA GLU A 139 -24.02 1.67 -6.29
C GLU A 139 -24.54 1.97 -4.88
N ILE A 140 -23.92 2.89 -4.14
CA ILE A 140 -24.27 3.23 -2.77
C ILE A 140 -24.85 4.63 -2.73
N HIS A 141 -26.16 4.73 -2.54
CA HIS A 141 -26.86 6.02 -2.47
C HIS A 141 -27.25 6.38 -1.04
N THR A 142 -27.47 5.38 -0.20
CA THR A 142 -27.92 5.54 1.18
C THR A 142 -27.07 4.74 2.16
N LEU A 143 -27.12 5.11 3.44
CA LEU A 143 -26.48 4.33 4.51
C LEU A 143 -27.06 2.91 4.65
N ASP A 144 -28.30 2.69 4.23
CA ASP A 144 -28.92 1.36 4.26
C ASP A 144 -28.36 0.42 3.18
N ASP A 145 -27.87 0.95 2.05
CA ASP A 145 -27.21 0.15 1.02
C ASP A 145 -25.94 -0.51 1.59
N ILE A 146 -25.18 0.22 2.43
CA ILE A 146 -23.99 -0.31 3.11
C ILE A 146 -24.37 -1.42 4.10
N LYS A 147 -25.48 -1.28 4.84
CA LYS A 147 -25.94 -2.27 5.82
C LYS A 147 -26.31 -3.60 5.17
N GLN A 148 -26.72 -3.59 3.91
CA GLN A 148 -27.18 -4.76 3.17
C GLN A 148 -26.04 -5.54 2.50
N LEU A 149 -24.83 -4.99 2.44
CA LEU A 149 -23.68 -5.68 1.85
C LEU A 149 -23.30 -6.91 2.68
N ASP A 150 -23.22 -8.06 2.00
CA ASP A 150 -22.51 -9.22 2.51
C ASP A 150 -21.02 -8.92 2.46
N ARG A 151 -20.36 -8.90 3.63
CA ARG A 151 -18.94 -8.57 3.75
C ARG A 151 -18.06 -9.79 4.00
N PHE A 152 -18.65 -10.97 4.25
CA PHE A 152 -17.95 -12.15 4.76
C PHE A 152 -17.26 -12.97 3.67
N HIS A 153 -16.56 -12.29 2.79
CA HIS A 153 -15.80 -12.88 1.70
C HIS A 153 -14.64 -11.98 1.28
N GLU A 154 -13.80 -12.49 0.38
CA GLU A 154 -12.76 -11.71 -0.28
C GLU A 154 -13.39 -10.52 -1.03
N PRO A 155 -12.86 -9.28 -0.91
CA PRO A 155 -13.38 -8.14 -1.66
C PRO A 155 -13.40 -8.45 -3.17
N PRO A 156 -14.53 -8.23 -3.86
CA PRO A 156 -14.62 -8.48 -5.29
C PRO A 156 -13.77 -7.45 -6.05
N ALA A 157 -13.42 -7.75 -7.30
CA ALA A 157 -12.64 -6.82 -8.14
C ALA A 157 -13.42 -5.55 -8.55
N GLN A 158 -14.75 -5.56 -8.41
CA GLN A 158 -15.66 -4.47 -8.76
C GLN A 158 -16.93 -4.51 -7.90
N GLY A 159 -17.68 -3.41 -7.86
CA GLY A 159 -18.95 -3.27 -7.16
C GLY A 159 -18.82 -2.57 -5.81
N ALA A 160 -19.96 -2.34 -5.15
CA ALA A 160 -20.07 -1.54 -3.92
C ALA A 160 -19.01 -1.80 -2.84
N MET A 161 -18.72 -3.08 -2.53
CA MET A 161 -17.71 -3.44 -1.53
C MET A 161 -16.28 -3.09 -1.97
N CYS A 162 -15.96 -3.26 -3.27
CA CYS A 162 -14.67 -2.84 -3.82
C CYS A 162 -14.52 -1.32 -3.68
N ASP A 163 -15.55 -0.59 -4.07
CA ASP A 163 -15.52 0.88 -4.12
C ASP A 163 -15.37 1.52 -2.73
N LEU A 164 -16.04 0.97 -1.71
CA LEU A 164 -15.88 1.38 -0.31
C LEU A 164 -14.44 1.26 0.20
N LEU A 165 -13.65 0.36 -0.38
CA LEU A 165 -12.25 0.11 0.01
C LEU A 165 -11.23 0.80 -0.91
N TRP A 166 -11.58 1.07 -2.18
CA TRP A 166 -10.61 1.49 -3.22
C TRP A 166 -10.89 2.83 -3.89
N SER A 167 -12.07 3.41 -3.70
CA SER A 167 -12.39 4.68 -4.35
C SER A 167 -11.58 5.85 -3.75
N ASP A 168 -11.32 6.85 -4.57
CA ASP A 168 -10.56 8.05 -4.21
C ASP A 168 -11.30 9.33 -4.60
N PRO A 169 -11.05 10.47 -3.96
CA PRO A 169 -11.50 11.74 -4.49
C PRO A 169 -10.78 12.06 -5.80
N ALA A 170 -11.46 12.71 -6.75
CA ALA A 170 -10.83 13.21 -7.97
C ALA A 170 -9.61 14.12 -7.65
N GLU A 171 -8.58 14.13 -8.51
CA GLU A 171 -7.36 14.92 -8.27
C GLU A 171 -7.66 16.43 -8.10
N ASP A 172 -8.61 16.93 -8.88
CA ASP A 172 -9.12 18.30 -8.89
C ASP A 172 -10.37 18.49 -8.00
N TYR A 173 -10.60 17.62 -7.02
CA TYR A 173 -11.79 17.62 -6.15
C TYR A 173 -12.19 19.03 -5.67
N GLY A 174 -13.40 19.42 -6.03
CA GLY A 174 -14.00 20.72 -5.72
C GLY A 174 -13.72 21.83 -6.74
N ASN A 175 -12.87 21.60 -7.74
CA ASN A 175 -12.56 22.51 -8.84
C ASN A 175 -12.77 21.87 -10.23
N GLU A 176 -13.59 20.82 -10.31
CA GLU A 176 -13.78 20.02 -11.51
C GLU A 176 -14.38 20.85 -12.66
N GLU A 177 -13.75 20.83 -13.85
CA GLU A 177 -14.24 21.54 -15.04
C GLU A 177 -15.59 20.94 -15.50
N GLY A 178 -16.64 21.78 -15.57
CA GLY A 178 -18.02 21.35 -15.87
C GLY A 178 -18.91 21.27 -14.63
N SER A 179 -18.36 21.41 -13.43
CA SER A 179 -19.11 21.63 -12.17
C SER A 179 -19.61 23.08 -12.11
N LEU A 180 -20.47 23.46 -13.06
CA LEU A 180 -21.37 24.60 -12.87
C LEU A 180 -22.14 24.28 -11.59
N THR A 181 -21.89 25.08 -10.56
CA THR A 181 -22.60 25.15 -9.28
C THR A 181 -24.08 24.80 -9.41
N LEU A 182 -24.41 23.51 -9.36
CA LEU A 182 -25.76 23.03 -9.11
C LEU A 182 -25.97 23.15 -7.61
N VAL A 183 -26.20 24.39 -7.16
CA VAL A 183 -26.67 24.67 -5.81
C VAL A 183 -28.10 24.15 -5.75
N ALA A 184 -28.27 22.89 -5.35
CA ALA A 184 -29.57 22.40 -4.92
C ALA A 184 -30.01 23.29 -3.76
N THR A 185 -31.11 24.04 -3.94
CA THR A 185 -31.64 24.91 -2.89
C THR A 185 -32.70 24.15 -2.09
N PRO A 186 -32.96 24.52 -0.82
CA PRO A 186 -33.84 23.76 0.09
C PRO A 186 -35.32 23.66 -0.32
N ARG A 187 -35.70 24.18 -1.49
CA ARG A 187 -37.07 24.16 -2.02
C ARG A 187 -37.29 23.14 -3.12
N MET A 188 -36.27 22.38 -3.50
CA MET A 188 -36.37 21.43 -4.61
C MET A 188 -36.96 20.10 -4.11
N SER A 189 -38.05 19.69 -4.75
CA SER A 189 -38.69 18.40 -4.53
C SER A 189 -37.81 17.26 -5.07
N ALA A 190 -37.96 16.04 -4.54
CA ALA A 190 -37.25 14.86 -5.02
C ALA A 190 -37.42 14.61 -6.53
N SER A 191 -38.54 15.05 -7.11
CA SER A 191 -38.82 15.02 -8.56
C SER A 191 -38.05 16.06 -9.37
N GLU A 192 -37.66 17.20 -8.78
CA GLU A 192 -36.88 18.25 -9.48
C GLU A 192 -35.39 17.89 -9.52
N ILE A 193 -34.87 17.21 -8.48
CA ILE A 193 -33.51 16.66 -8.44
C ILE A 193 -33.34 15.58 -9.53
N SER A 194 -34.36 14.74 -9.75
CA SER A 194 -34.38 13.73 -10.81
C SER A 194 -34.34 14.33 -12.24
N SER A 195 -34.70 15.59 -12.43
CA SER A 195 -34.67 16.25 -13.75
C SER A 195 -33.35 16.97 -14.06
N ILE A 196 -32.47 17.09 -13.06
CA ILE A 196 -31.14 17.71 -13.13
C ILE A 196 -30.06 16.62 -13.11
N THR A 197 -30.40 15.42 -13.58
CA THR A 197 -29.42 14.39 -13.87
C THR A 197 -28.50 14.88 -14.99
N THR A 198 -27.45 15.60 -14.62
CA THR A 198 -26.16 15.47 -15.28
C THR A 198 -25.88 13.98 -15.39
N SER A 199 -25.60 13.51 -16.60
CA SER A 199 -25.24 12.13 -16.89
C SER A 199 -24.32 11.58 -15.79
N SER A 200 -24.62 10.39 -15.25
CA SER A 200 -23.84 9.70 -14.21
C SER A 200 -22.32 9.73 -14.42
N GLU A 201 -21.87 9.90 -15.67
CA GLU A 201 -20.48 10.12 -16.08
C GLU A 201 -19.82 11.37 -15.46
N SER A 202 -20.57 12.31 -14.86
CA SER A 202 -20.01 13.50 -14.19
C SER A 202 -19.75 13.34 -12.69
N LEU A 203 -20.34 12.33 -12.03
CA LEU A 203 -20.22 12.13 -10.58
C LEU A 203 -19.06 11.20 -10.22
N TYR A 204 -18.84 10.20 -11.07
CA TYR A 204 -17.83 9.17 -10.88
C TYR A 204 -17.02 9.01 -12.16
N LEU A 205 -15.70 8.99 -12.04
CA LEU A 205 -14.75 8.78 -13.13
C LEU A 205 -13.99 7.48 -12.87
N THR A 206 -13.50 6.82 -13.91
CA THR A 206 -12.68 5.61 -13.71
C THR A 206 -11.40 5.94 -12.93
N ASN A 207 -11.09 5.18 -11.87
CA ASN A 207 -9.88 5.40 -11.09
C ASN A 207 -8.66 4.75 -11.77
N ALA A 208 -8.00 5.52 -12.64
CA ALA A 208 -6.79 5.10 -13.32
C ALA A 208 -5.56 4.98 -12.39
N ALA A 209 -5.59 5.63 -11.21
CA ALA A 209 -4.53 5.51 -10.22
C ALA A 209 -4.55 4.14 -9.56
N ARG A 210 -5.72 3.60 -9.22
CA ARG A 210 -5.90 2.28 -8.60
C ARG A 210 -6.08 1.14 -9.60
N GLY A 211 -6.52 1.43 -10.83
CA GLY A 211 -6.81 0.41 -11.85
C GLY A 211 -8.10 -0.38 -11.61
N CYS A 212 -8.91 0.04 -10.63
CA CYS A 212 -10.23 -0.46 -10.29
C CYS A 212 -11.01 0.65 -9.58
N SER A 213 -12.31 0.45 -9.32
CA SER A 213 -13.15 1.45 -8.64
C SER A 213 -13.17 2.81 -9.38
N TYR A 214 -13.56 3.86 -8.67
CA TYR A 214 -13.88 5.17 -9.21
C TYR A 214 -13.19 6.31 -8.43
N PHE A 215 -12.92 7.39 -9.15
CA PHE A 215 -12.77 8.70 -8.55
C PHE A 215 -14.15 9.29 -8.34
N TYR A 216 -14.46 9.77 -7.13
CA TYR A 216 -15.70 10.49 -6.84
C TYR A 216 -15.45 12.00 -6.78
N THR A 217 -16.38 12.77 -7.34
CA THR A 217 -16.28 14.24 -7.40
C THR A 217 -16.88 14.90 -6.15
N TYR A 218 -16.59 16.19 -5.99
CA TYR A 218 -17.22 17.01 -4.95
C TYR A 218 -18.75 17.04 -5.07
N ALA A 219 -19.30 16.98 -6.30
CA ALA A 219 -20.74 16.90 -6.51
C ALA A 219 -21.32 15.59 -5.96
N ALA A 220 -20.65 14.45 -6.20
CA ALA A 220 -21.07 13.15 -5.70
C ALA A 220 -21.12 13.10 -4.17
N ILE A 221 -20.08 13.64 -3.52
CA ILE A 221 -20.04 13.74 -2.05
C ILE A 221 -21.18 14.60 -1.54
N ASN A 222 -21.39 15.81 -2.07
CA ASN A 222 -22.49 16.67 -1.57
C ASN A 222 -23.86 16.04 -1.77
N GLU A 223 -24.11 15.39 -2.91
CA GLU A 223 -25.37 14.66 -3.14
C GLU A 223 -25.59 13.60 -2.06
N PHE A 224 -24.55 12.82 -1.74
CA PHE A 224 -24.62 11.79 -0.72
C PHE A 224 -24.83 12.37 0.70
N LEU A 225 -24.10 13.43 1.06
CA LEU A 225 -24.21 14.09 2.36
C LEU A 225 -25.63 14.64 2.59
N VAL A 226 -26.19 15.35 1.60
CA VAL A 226 -27.55 15.91 1.66
C VAL A 226 -28.59 14.79 1.73
N ARG A 227 -28.47 13.76 0.89
CA ARG A 227 -29.40 12.63 0.85
C ARG A 227 -29.46 11.89 2.19
N ASN A 228 -28.32 11.70 2.84
CA ASN A 228 -28.20 10.93 4.08
C ASN A 228 -28.24 11.78 5.35
N GLN A 229 -28.35 13.12 5.22
CA GLN A 229 -28.39 14.07 6.33
C GLN A 229 -27.18 13.96 7.27
N ILE A 230 -26.00 13.74 6.69
CA ILE A 230 -24.72 13.67 7.42
C ILE A 230 -23.84 14.88 7.06
N LEU A 231 -22.87 15.18 7.92
CA LEU A 231 -22.05 16.39 7.85
C LEU A 231 -20.84 16.25 6.92
N SER A 232 -20.17 15.10 6.93
CA SER A 232 -18.92 14.88 6.20
C SER A 232 -18.60 13.38 6.07
N ILE A 233 -17.69 13.04 5.17
CA ILE A 233 -17.07 11.72 5.06
C ILE A 233 -15.63 11.80 5.58
N ILE A 234 -15.25 10.83 6.42
CA ILE A 234 -13.88 10.69 6.94
C ILE A 234 -13.31 9.39 6.38
N ARG A 235 -12.15 9.48 5.75
CA ARG A 235 -11.53 8.34 5.06
C ARG A 235 -10.01 8.28 5.23
N ALA A 236 -9.38 7.23 4.71
CA ALA A 236 -7.94 6.98 4.83
C ALA A 236 -7.28 6.73 3.46
N HIS A 237 -6.52 5.63 3.26
CA HIS A 237 -6.07 5.05 1.97
C HIS A 237 -5.11 5.87 1.07
N GLU A 238 -5.12 7.21 1.16
CA GLU A 238 -4.20 8.08 0.43
C GLU A 238 -3.24 8.74 1.41
N GLU A 239 -1.96 8.52 1.17
CA GLU A 239 -0.88 9.11 1.93
C GLU A 239 -0.86 10.64 1.82
N GLN A 240 -0.65 11.30 2.95
CA GLN A 240 -0.66 12.77 3.08
C GLN A 240 0.64 13.24 3.76
N ASP A 241 1.27 14.28 3.20
CA ASP A 241 2.52 14.84 3.75
C ASP A 241 2.37 15.29 5.21
N MET A 242 1.22 15.89 5.54
CA MET A 242 0.88 16.32 6.90
C MET A 242 0.09 15.27 7.70
N GLY A 243 -0.09 14.06 7.16
CA GLY A 243 -0.90 13.00 7.78
C GLY A 243 -2.41 13.24 7.74
N TYR A 244 -2.87 14.34 7.14
CA TYR A 244 -4.29 14.58 6.90
C TYR A 244 -4.51 15.56 5.75
N ARG A 245 -5.72 15.56 5.18
CA ARG A 245 -6.19 16.55 4.22
C ARG A 245 -7.66 16.89 4.47
N MET A 246 -7.95 18.18 4.56
CA MET A 246 -9.30 18.72 4.63
C MET A 246 -9.69 19.21 3.24
N TYR A 247 -10.75 18.67 2.66
CA TYR A 247 -11.18 19.02 1.30
C TYR A 247 -12.16 20.19 1.31
N LYS A 248 -12.64 20.58 0.11
CA LYS A 248 -13.58 21.69 -0.08
C LYS A 248 -14.77 21.59 0.88
N LYS A 249 -15.11 22.71 1.52
CA LYS A 249 -16.20 22.81 2.49
C LYS A 249 -17.55 22.74 1.79
N SER A 250 -18.50 22.01 2.39
CA SER A 250 -19.89 22.06 1.95
C SER A 250 -20.43 23.49 2.09
N PRO A 251 -21.17 24.02 1.10
CA PRO A 251 -21.66 25.39 1.14
C PRO A 251 -22.72 25.60 2.23
N GLU A 252 -23.44 24.53 2.57
CA GLU A 252 -24.56 24.56 3.52
C GLU A 252 -24.08 24.60 4.97
N THR A 253 -23.06 23.79 5.30
CA THR A 253 -22.58 23.61 6.67
C THR A 253 -21.31 24.41 6.97
N GLY A 254 -20.56 24.81 5.93
CA GLY A 254 -19.24 25.42 6.07
C GLY A 254 -18.16 24.47 6.62
N PHE A 255 -18.48 23.18 6.75
CA PHE A 255 -17.60 22.13 7.25
C PHE A 255 -16.96 21.38 6.06
N PRO A 256 -15.70 20.88 6.16
CA PRO A 256 -15.08 20.07 5.12
C PRO A 256 -15.98 18.92 4.67
N SER A 257 -16.29 18.82 3.38
CA SER A 257 -17.16 17.74 2.85
C SER A 257 -16.52 16.36 2.95
N LEU A 258 -15.19 16.33 2.89
CA LEU A 258 -14.37 15.12 2.96
C LEU A 258 -13.10 15.42 3.79
N ILE A 259 -12.66 14.43 4.55
CA ILE A 259 -11.42 14.46 5.33
C ILE A 259 -10.66 13.16 5.08
N THR A 260 -9.39 13.26 4.68
CA THR A 260 -8.46 12.12 4.65
C THR A 260 -7.59 12.16 5.89
N ILE A 261 -7.47 11.05 6.62
CA ILE A 261 -6.57 10.85 7.75
C ILE A 261 -5.60 9.72 7.41
N PHE A 262 -4.31 9.94 7.62
CA PHE A 262 -3.25 8.98 7.35
C PHE A 262 -2.34 8.86 8.57
N SER A 263 -2.18 7.64 9.09
CA SER A 263 -1.59 7.40 10.41
C SER A 263 -0.24 6.68 10.39
N ALA A 264 0.39 6.53 9.21
CA ALA A 264 1.73 5.97 9.03
C ALA A 264 2.77 7.09 8.73
N PRO A 265 3.58 7.52 9.73
CA PRO A 265 4.57 8.58 9.52
C PRO A 265 5.82 8.03 8.83
N ASN A 266 6.53 8.86 8.06
CA ASN A 266 7.68 8.43 7.24
C ASN A 266 7.40 7.12 6.49
N TYR A 267 6.26 7.08 5.81
CA TYR A 267 5.75 5.89 5.15
C TYR A 267 6.80 5.25 4.24
N CYS A 268 6.85 3.91 4.25
CA CYS A 268 7.84 3.10 3.54
C CYS A 268 9.32 3.51 3.82
N ASP A 269 9.61 4.14 4.96
CA ASP A 269 10.92 4.71 5.33
C ASP A 269 11.47 5.82 4.42
N VAL A 270 10.70 6.25 3.42
CA VAL A 270 11.18 7.15 2.35
C VAL A 270 10.35 8.42 2.20
N TYR A 271 9.06 8.40 2.53
CA TYR A 271 8.15 9.52 2.25
C TYR A 271 8.43 10.77 3.09
N GLN A 272 9.00 10.62 4.29
CA GLN A 272 9.26 11.71 5.25
C GLN A 272 8.01 12.52 5.67
N ASN A 273 6.81 11.98 5.44
CA ASN A 273 5.56 12.58 5.86
C ASN A 273 5.36 12.49 7.38
N LYS A 274 4.49 13.35 7.91
CA LYS A 274 3.89 13.18 9.23
C LYS A 274 2.71 12.22 9.17
N ALA A 275 2.36 11.67 10.32
CA ALA A 275 1.07 11.02 10.53
C ALA A 275 0.15 11.92 11.35
N ALA A 276 -1.14 11.64 11.29
CA ALA A 276 -2.12 12.27 12.16
C ALA A 276 -3.19 11.30 12.65
N ILE A 277 -3.82 11.67 13.76
CA ILE A 277 -5.08 11.12 14.25
C ILE A 277 -6.10 12.25 14.41
N MET A 278 -7.37 11.91 14.25
CA MET A 278 -8.47 12.85 14.45
C MET A 278 -9.19 12.56 15.76
N LYS A 279 -9.14 13.49 16.71
CA LYS A 279 -9.89 13.43 17.96
C LYS A 279 -11.17 14.24 17.82
N TYR A 280 -12.31 13.59 18.02
CA TYR A 280 -13.61 14.24 18.01
C TYR A 280 -14.23 14.16 19.40
N GLU A 281 -14.37 15.33 20.04
CA GLU A 281 -14.89 15.47 21.40
C GLU A 281 -15.56 16.84 21.54
N ASN A 282 -16.68 16.92 22.26
CA ASN A 282 -17.42 18.17 22.52
C ASN A 282 -17.76 18.96 21.24
N ASN A 283 -18.13 18.25 20.15
CA ASN A 283 -18.38 18.82 18.82
C ASN A 283 -17.17 19.53 18.17
N ILE A 284 -15.95 19.30 18.68
CA ILE A 284 -14.72 19.87 18.16
C ILE A 284 -13.90 18.75 17.52
N VAL A 285 -13.44 19.01 16.29
CA VAL A 285 -12.48 18.16 15.58
C VAL A 285 -11.08 18.71 15.81
N ASN A 286 -10.23 17.92 16.47
CA ASN A 286 -8.82 18.22 16.69
C ASN A 286 -7.95 17.23 15.94
N ILE A 287 -7.00 17.72 15.15
CA ILE A 287 -6.02 16.88 14.46
C ILE A 287 -4.72 16.90 15.25
N HIS A 288 -4.27 15.72 15.68
CA HIS A 288 -3.00 15.55 16.38
C HIS A 288 -2.00 14.88 15.45
N GLN A 289 -0.98 15.62 15.06
CA GLN A 289 0.10 15.10 14.23
C GLN A 289 1.21 14.48 15.07
N PHE A 290 1.89 13.47 14.54
CA PHE A 290 3.07 12.87 15.14
C PHE A 290 4.08 12.44 14.07
N ASN A 291 5.34 12.32 14.50
CA ASN A 291 6.46 11.90 13.64
C ASN A 291 6.76 10.42 13.87
N PHE A 292 7.56 9.85 12.98
CA PHE A 292 7.96 8.45 13.03
C PHE A 292 8.84 8.12 14.25
N SER A 293 8.83 6.85 14.62
CA SER A 293 9.62 6.24 15.67
C SER A 293 10.62 5.26 15.06
N PRO A 294 11.85 5.17 15.58
CA PRO A 294 12.81 4.17 15.12
C PRO A 294 12.27 2.75 15.29
N HIS A 295 12.52 1.88 14.31
CA HIS A 295 12.20 0.46 14.37
C HIS A 295 13.42 -0.41 13.99
N PRO A 296 13.43 -1.70 14.35
CA PRO A 296 14.45 -2.63 13.89
C PRO A 296 14.47 -2.74 12.37
N TYR A 297 15.67 -2.93 11.83
CA TYR A 297 15.87 -3.11 10.40
C TYR A 297 15.61 -4.55 9.98
N TRP A 298 14.90 -4.72 8.86
CA TRP A 298 14.75 -5.98 8.15
C TRP A 298 15.29 -5.83 6.73
N LEU A 299 15.96 -6.87 6.24
CA LEU A 299 16.27 -6.97 4.82
C LEU A 299 14.97 -7.15 4.01
N PRO A 300 14.92 -6.66 2.76
CA PRO A 300 13.76 -6.82 1.90
C PRO A 300 13.24 -8.25 1.84
N ASN A 301 11.91 -8.40 1.86
CA ASN A 301 11.22 -9.70 1.85
C ASN A 301 11.67 -10.68 2.95
N PHE A 302 12.10 -10.16 4.11
CA PHE A 302 12.57 -10.95 5.25
C PHE A 302 13.74 -11.88 4.91
N MET A 303 14.57 -11.48 3.94
CA MET A 303 15.71 -12.28 3.51
C MET A 303 16.74 -12.44 4.64
N ASN A 304 17.27 -13.64 4.82
CA ASN A 304 18.38 -13.83 5.75
C ASN A 304 19.72 -13.35 5.14
N ILE A 305 20.69 -13.07 6.01
CA ILE A 305 21.99 -12.51 5.60
C ILE A 305 22.76 -13.41 4.63
N PHE A 306 22.59 -14.73 4.70
CA PHE A 306 23.26 -15.66 3.78
C PHE A 306 22.65 -15.59 2.39
N THR A 307 21.32 -15.66 2.28
CA THR A 307 20.63 -15.51 0.98
C THR A 307 21.00 -14.18 0.32
N TRP A 308 21.12 -13.11 1.10
CA TRP A 308 21.50 -11.79 0.58
C TRP A 308 22.98 -11.69 0.16
N SER A 309 23.90 -12.17 0.99
CA SER A 309 25.35 -11.97 0.77
C SER A 309 26.02 -13.04 -0.09
N LEU A 310 25.49 -14.26 -0.13
CA LEU A 310 26.13 -15.38 -0.81
C LEU A 310 26.33 -15.14 -2.32
N PRO A 311 25.37 -14.57 -3.08
CA PRO A 311 25.61 -14.24 -4.49
C PRO A 311 26.81 -13.30 -4.69
N PHE A 312 26.91 -12.27 -3.85
CA PHE A 312 28.01 -11.30 -3.89
C PHE A 312 29.35 -11.93 -3.50
N ILE A 313 29.38 -12.75 -2.44
CA ILE A 313 30.60 -13.46 -2.02
C ILE A 313 31.08 -14.40 -3.12
N CYS A 314 30.18 -15.18 -3.71
CA CYS A 314 30.50 -16.07 -4.83
C CYS A 314 31.08 -15.30 -6.02
N GLU A 315 30.50 -14.15 -6.35
CA GLU A 315 31.01 -13.28 -7.41
C GLU A 315 32.42 -12.77 -7.10
N ARG A 316 32.66 -12.24 -5.89
CA ARG A 316 33.96 -11.68 -5.51
C ARG A 316 35.06 -12.73 -5.42
N ILE A 317 34.75 -13.93 -4.93
CA ILE A 317 35.68 -15.06 -4.95
C ILE A 317 36.02 -15.44 -6.40
N ASN A 318 35.00 -15.52 -7.28
CA ASN A 318 35.22 -15.83 -8.68
C ASN A 318 36.09 -14.75 -9.37
N ASP A 319 35.83 -13.47 -9.12
CA ASP A 319 36.66 -12.36 -9.63
C ASP A 319 38.11 -12.46 -9.14
N ALA A 320 38.31 -12.75 -7.86
CA ALA A 320 39.65 -12.93 -7.29
C ALA A 320 40.40 -14.11 -7.92
N LEU A 321 39.71 -15.25 -8.11
CA LEU A 321 40.29 -16.41 -8.77
C LEU A 321 40.65 -16.12 -10.23
N LEU A 322 39.79 -15.40 -10.97
CA LEU A 322 40.08 -14.98 -12.34
C LEU A 322 41.28 -14.04 -12.40
N GLN A 323 41.41 -13.12 -11.45
CA GLN A 323 42.58 -12.23 -11.37
C GLN A 323 43.86 -13.01 -11.08
N ILE A 324 43.83 -13.96 -10.13
CA ILE A 324 44.98 -14.84 -9.84
C ILE A 324 45.38 -15.64 -11.09
N LEU A 325 44.41 -16.23 -11.80
CA LEU A 325 44.67 -16.96 -13.04
C LEU A 325 45.21 -16.06 -14.16
N SER A 326 44.85 -14.78 -14.16
CA SER A 326 45.36 -13.80 -15.15
C SER A 326 46.80 -13.34 -14.90
N ILE A 327 47.40 -13.66 -13.74
CA ILE A 327 48.81 -13.39 -13.46
C ILE A 327 49.73 -14.29 -14.31
N CYS A 328 49.27 -15.48 -14.70
CA CYS A 328 50.02 -16.34 -15.62
C CYS A 328 50.06 -15.68 -17.01
N THR A 329 51.25 -15.23 -17.42
CA THR A 329 51.48 -14.63 -18.73
C THR A 329 51.51 -15.71 -19.82
N GLU A 330 51.20 -15.35 -21.07
CA GLU A 330 51.35 -16.28 -22.21
C GLU A 330 52.78 -16.83 -22.31
N GLU A 331 53.79 -16.08 -21.87
CA GLU A 331 55.21 -16.47 -21.86
C GLU A 331 55.55 -17.57 -20.82
N GLU A 332 54.98 -17.53 -19.62
CA GLU A 332 55.11 -18.61 -18.61
C GLU A 332 54.36 -19.89 -19.03
N LEU A 333 53.29 -19.72 -19.81
CA LEU A 333 52.56 -20.82 -20.44
C LEU A 333 53.32 -21.43 -21.63
N ILE A 334 54.33 -20.78 -22.19
CA ILE A 334 55.12 -21.22 -23.35
C ILE A 334 56.47 -21.83 -22.94
N THR A 335 57.11 -21.35 -21.87
CA THR A 335 58.51 -21.64 -21.51
C THR A 335 58.78 -22.99 -20.84
N TYR A 336 57.76 -23.80 -20.52
CA TYR A 336 57.94 -25.18 -20.07
C TYR A 336 57.83 -26.16 -21.24
N ASP A 337 58.98 -26.42 -21.86
CA ASP A 337 59.16 -27.42 -22.91
C ASP A 337 59.83 -28.67 -22.33
N GLU A 338 59.05 -29.76 -22.19
CA GLU A 338 59.43 -31.15 -22.51
C GLU A 338 58.36 -32.15 -21.98
N HIS A 339 57.47 -32.59 -22.88
CA HIS A 339 57.01 -33.98 -23.09
C HIS A 339 55.57 -34.11 -23.64
N THR A 340 55.47 -34.95 -24.69
CA THR A 340 54.45 -35.06 -25.74
C THR A 340 53.12 -35.73 -25.35
N GLN A 341 52.79 -35.82 -24.06
CA GLN A 341 51.43 -36.18 -23.59
C GLN A 341 50.61 -34.97 -23.12
N LEU A 342 51.26 -33.81 -22.99
CA LEU A 342 50.63 -32.59 -22.50
C LEU A 342 49.80 -31.84 -23.55
N GLU A 343 50.06 -31.96 -24.86
CA GLU A 343 49.39 -31.11 -25.88
C GLU A 343 47.87 -31.29 -25.92
N GLN A 344 47.37 -32.53 -25.87
CA GLN A 344 45.92 -32.79 -25.79
C GLN A 344 45.30 -32.27 -24.49
N ARG A 345 46.03 -32.39 -23.36
CA ARG A 345 45.62 -31.81 -22.06
C ARG A 345 45.67 -30.27 -22.09
N ARG A 346 46.63 -29.67 -22.80
CA ARG A 346 46.84 -28.23 -22.97
C ARG A 346 45.74 -27.59 -23.79
N GLU A 347 45.33 -28.25 -24.87
CA GLU A 347 44.24 -27.77 -25.73
C GLU A 347 42.89 -27.87 -25.00
N GLN A 348 42.68 -28.93 -24.22
CA GLN A 348 41.54 -29.03 -23.30
C GLN A 348 41.57 -27.95 -22.22
N MET A 349 42.74 -27.62 -21.67
CA MET A 349 42.89 -26.58 -20.65
C MET A 349 42.68 -25.17 -21.21
N ARG A 350 43.20 -24.88 -22.41
CA ARG A 350 42.95 -23.62 -23.14
C ARG A 350 41.48 -23.46 -23.53
N SER A 351 40.83 -24.54 -23.95
CA SER A 351 39.40 -24.58 -24.21
C SER A 351 38.59 -24.30 -22.95
N LYS A 352 38.96 -24.91 -21.81
CA LYS A 352 38.34 -24.67 -20.50
C LYS A 352 38.54 -23.23 -20.02
N ILE A 353 39.73 -22.65 -20.16
CA ILE A 353 40.00 -21.25 -19.77
C ILE A 353 39.18 -20.28 -20.64
N ARG A 354 39.09 -20.49 -21.96
CA ARG A 354 38.23 -19.67 -22.83
C ARG A 354 36.75 -19.84 -22.52
N ALA A 355 36.30 -21.06 -22.21
CA ALA A 355 34.92 -21.33 -21.81
C ALA A 355 34.59 -20.64 -20.48
N VAL A 356 35.48 -20.74 -19.49
CA VAL A 356 35.36 -20.06 -18.20
C VAL A 356 35.37 -18.54 -18.37
N GLY A 357 36.22 -17.99 -19.24
CA GLY A 357 36.23 -16.55 -19.55
C GLY A 357 34.94 -16.06 -20.21
N LYS A 358 34.35 -16.86 -21.12
CA LYS A 358 33.03 -16.55 -21.72
C LYS A 358 31.92 -16.62 -20.68
N VAL A 359 31.89 -17.68 -19.87
CA VAL A 359 30.90 -17.85 -18.79
C VAL A 359 31.04 -16.74 -17.74
N ALA A 360 32.26 -16.35 -17.36
CA ALA A 360 32.51 -15.24 -16.44
C ALA A 360 32.01 -13.91 -16.99
N LYS A 361 32.16 -13.65 -18.30
CA LYS A 361 31.67 -12.41 -18.92
C LYS A 361 30.15 -12.38 -19.01
N THR A 362 29.50 -13.52 -19.27
CA THR A 362 28.04 -13.66 -19.24
C THR A 362 27.50 -13.57 -17.80
N TYR A 363 28.19 -14.19 -16.84
CA TYR A 363 27.84 -14.18 -15.42
C TYR A 363 28.01 -12.79 -14.81
N LYS A 364 29.05 -12.04 -15.17
CA LYS A 364 29.22 -10.64 -14.77
C LYS A 364 28.06 -9.76 -15.25
N LYS A 365 27.56 -9.98 -16.47
CA LYS A 365 26.35 -9.30 -16.95
C LYS A 365 25.10 -9.71 -16.15
N LEU A 366 24.95 -10.98 -15.80
CA LEU A 366 23.85 -11.49 -14.96
C LEU A 366 23.90 -10.91 -13.54
N CYS A 367 25.08 -10.81 -12.94
CA CYS A 367 25.29 -10.22 -11.62
C CYS A 367 24.99 -8.72 -11.58
N GLN A 368 25.40 -7.98 -12.61
CA GLN A 368 25.13 -6.55 -12.71
C GLN A 368 23.63 -6.28 -12.90
N LEU A 369 22.91 -7.18 -13.59
CA LEU A 369 21.45 -7.17 -13.58
C LEU A 369 20.89 -7.43 -12.16
N ASN A 370 21.45 -8.41 -11.43
CA ASN A 370 20.98 -8.80 -10.11
C ASN A 370 21.18 -7.73 -9.02
N GLU A 371 22.30 -6.99 -9.03
CA GLU A 371 22.53 -5.85 -8.11
C GLU A 371 21.50 -4.72 -8.31
N ASN A 372 21.15 -4.43 -9.57
CA ASN A 372 20.10 -3.45 -9.89
C ASN A 372 18.72 -3.92 -9.40
N VAL A 373 18.44 -5.23 -9.49
CA VAL A 373 17.19 -5.85 -9.01
C VAL A 373 17.05 -5.78 -7.49
N VAL A 374 18.12 -6.02 -6.72
CA VAL A 374 18.08 -5.95 -5.25
C VAL A 374 17.80 -4.53 -4.75
N THR A 375 18.38 -3.52 -5.41
CA THR A 375 18.18 -2.11 -5.05
C THR A 375 16.76 -1.63 -5.39
N LEU A 376 16.18 -2.15 -6.46
CA LEU A 376 14.78 -1.90 -6.84
C LEU A 376 13.78 -2.68 -5.99
N HIS A 377 14.12 -3.88 -5.49
CA HIS A 377 13.24 -4.65 -4.59
C HIS A 377 12.96 -3.96 -3.25
N ALA A 378 13.80 -3.03 -2.81
CA ALA A 378 13.53 -2.19 -1.65
C ALA A 378 12.41 -1.14 -1.91
N LEU A 379 12.07 -0.86 -3.18
CA LEU A 379 11.04 0.09 -3.60
C LEU A 379 9.85 -0.57 -4.33
N THR A 380 10.00 -1.82 -4.80
CA THR A 380 8.92 -2.59 -5.43
C THR A 380 8.97 -4.06 -4.95
N PRO A 381 8.01 -4.51 -4.13
CA PRO A 381 7.92 -5.89 -3.66
C PRO A 381 7.40 -6.88 -4.72
N SER A 382 7.07 -6.41 -5.93
CA SER A 382 6.40 -7.22 -6.95
C SER A 382 7.26 -8.42 -7.40
N SER A 383 6.70 -9.62 -7.29
CA SER A 383 7.34 -10.92 -7.55
C SER A 383 7.49 -11.32 -9.03
N ASN A 384 7.29 -10.41 -10.00
CA ASN A 384 7.39 -10.71 -11.44
C ASN A 384 8.71 -10.22 -12.05
N ILE A 385 9.64 -11.15 -12.23
CA ILE A 385 11.01 -10.94 -12.71
C ILE A 385 11.07 -10.60 -14.22
N THR A 386 9.99 -10.79 -14.98
CA THR A 386 10.03 -10.77 -16.46
C THR A 386 9.73 -9.43 -17.13
N GLU A 387 9.13 -8.45 -16.43
CA GLU A 387 8.85 -7.10 -17.00
C GLU A 387 9.88 -6.04 -16.56
N LEU A 388 10.77 -6.40 -15.63
CA LEU A 388 11.75 -5.50 -15.02
C LEU A 388 12.78 -4.94 -16.03
N ASP A 389 13.20 -5.73 -17.03
CA ASP A 389 14.35 -5.41 -17.89
C ASP A 389 14.19 -4.14 -18.75
N LYS A 390 12.96 -3.69 -19.05
CA LYS A 390 12.72 -2.45 -19.83
C LYS A 390 12.48 -1.22 -18.95
N GLU A 391 12.08 -1.40 -17.70
CA GLU A 391 11.84 -0.30 -16.74
C GLU A 391 13.04 0.04 -15.86
N ILE A 392 13.93 -0.94 -15.57
CA ILE A 392 15.08 -0.76 -14.66
C ILE A 392 15.97 0.42 -15.10
N THR A 393 16.30 0.53 -16.39
CA THR A 393 17.32 1.50 -16.85
C THR A 393 16.95 2.96 -16.56
N ASN A 394 15.66 3.32 -16.66
CA ASN A 394 15.17 4.68 -16.35
C ASN A 394 14.99 4.91 -14.84
N LYS A 395 14.70 3.86 -14.04
CA LYS A 395 14.43 3.98 -12.61
C LYS A 395 15.71 4.02 -11.74
N THR A 396 16.82 3.41 -12.19
CA THR A 396 18.11 3.43 -11.47
C THR A 396 18.75 4.82 -11.33
N GLU A 397 18.58 5.69 -12.33
CA GLU A 397 19.16 7.05 -12.29
C GLU A 397 18.41 7.98 -11.32
N VAL A 398 17.10 7.76 -11.17
CA VAL A 398 16.21 8.52 -10.28
C VAL A 398 16.33 8.08 -8.83
N ALA A 399 16.41 6.77 -8.56
CA ALA A 399 16.64 6.27 -7.20
C ALA A 399 18.01 6.71 -6.63
N ALA A 400 19.04 6.77 -7.49
CA ALA A 400 20.36 7.29 -7.13
C ALA A 400 20.39 8.82 -6.93
N SER A 401 19.50 9.58 -7.57
CA SER A 401 19.38 11.03 -7.33
C SER A 401 18.72 11.35 -5.99
N LEU A 402 17.72 10.56 -5.57
CA LEU A 402 17.03 10.72 -4.29
C LEU A 402 17.93 10.49 -3.06
N LEU A 403 18.88 9.55 -3.14
CA LEU A 403 19.89 9.36 -2.09
C LEU A 403 20.91 10.51 -2.02
N ARG A 404 21.05 11.30 -3.10
CA ARG A 404 22.04 12.39 -3.21
C ARG A 404 21.48 13.77 -2.86
N GLU A 405 20.17 13.99 -2.92
CA GLU A 405 19.56 15.30 -2.63
C GLU A 405 19.00 15.39 -1.21
N LYS A 406 19.87 15.64 -0.23
CA LYS A 406 19.48 16.12 1.12
C LYS A 406 18.97 17.58 1.14
N ALA A 407 18.54 18.12 0.00
CA ALA A 407 18.31 19.57 -0.17
C ALA A 407 17.11 19.93 -1.07
N ALA A 408 16.18 19.02 -1.34
CA ALA A 408 14.88 19.39 -1.91
C ALA A 408 13.96 19.92 -0.79
N SER A 409 13.04 20.84 -1.11
CA SER A 409 11.98 21.20 -0.17
C SER A 409 11.14 19.96 0.14
N THR A 410 10.71 19.78 1.39
CA THR A 410 10.00 18.57 1.86
C THR A 410 8.82 18.18 0.95
N ASN A 411 8.07 19.17 0.45
CA ASN A 411 6.93 18.93 -0.44
C ASN A 411 7.32 18.34 -1.81
N GLU A 412 8.47 18.74 -2.34
CA GLU A 412 8.97 18.23 -3.62
C GLU A 412 9.45 16.77 -3.47
N HIS A 413 10.07 16.44 -2.34
CA HIS A 413 10.47 15.08 -2.01
C HIS A 413 9.27 14.14 -1.89
N PHE A 414 8.27 14.51 -1.08
CA PHE A 414 7.05 13.72 -0.89
C PHE A 414 6.36 13.42 -2.24
N SER A 415 6.22 14.43 -3.09
CA SER A 415 5.58 14.28 -4.41
C SER A 415 6.37 13.36 -5.34
N LYS A 416 7.71 13.44 -5.33
CA LYS A 416 8.57 12.55 -6.12
C LYS A 416 8.46 11.09 -5.68
N VAL A 417 8.47 10.84 -4.37
CA VAL A 417 8.32 9.49 -3.80
C VAL A 417 6.95 8.91 -4.15
N LYS A 418 5.88 9.70 -4.01
CA LYS A 418 4.52 9.30 -4.41
C LYS A 418 4.41 8.84 -5.86
N ILE A 419 5.08 9.54 -6.79
CA ILE A 419 5.11 9.15 -8.21
C ILE A 419 5.83 7.81 -8.41
N LEU A 420 6.93 7.58 -7.69
CA LEU A 420 7.68 6.31 -7.80
C LEU A 420 6.90 5.12 -7.22
N ASP A 421 6.09 5.37 -6.18
CA ASP A 421 5.31 4.34 -5.50
C ASP A 421 3.94 4.09 -6.15
N GLN A 422 3.52 4.91 -7.11
CA GLN A 422 2.21 4.83 -7.77
C GLN A 422 1.86 3.44 -8.32
N VAL A 423 2.86 2.64 -8.70
CA VAL A 423 2.64 1.26 -9.17
C VAL A 423 2.16 0.35 -8.04
N ASN A 424 2.69 0.53 -6.82
CA ASN A 424 2.31 -0.24 -5.65
C ASN A 424 0.97 0.23 -5.05
N GLU A 425 0.48 1.40 -5.46
CA GLU A 425 -0.84 1.92 -5.09
C GLU A 425 -1.98 1.35 -5.96
N ARG A 426 -1.65 0.60 -7.02
CA ARG A 426 -2.61 -0.08 -7.91
C ARG A 426 -3.05 -1.43 -7.36
N MET A 427 -4.28 -1.82 -7.67
CA MET A 427 -4.73 -3.19 -7.49
C MET A 427 -3.85 -4.14 -8.33
N PRO A 428 -3.26 -5.19 -7.72
CA PRO A 428 -2.44 -6.13 -8.45
C PRO A 428 -3.22 -6.88 -9.54
N PRO A 429 -2.58 -7.34 -10.63
CA PRO A 429 -3.25 -8.13 -11.66
C PRO A 429 -3.71 -9.49 -11.12
N THR A 430 -4.90 -9.94 -11.54
CA THR A 430 -5.41 -11.28 -11.21
C THR A 430 -4.65 -12.36 -11.98
N ARG A 431 -4.36 -13.51 -11.33
CA ARG A 431 -3.59 -14.63 -11.92
C ARG A 431 -4.11 -15.14 -13.29
N THR A 432 -5.36 -14.88 -13.66
CA THR A 432 -5.97 -15.30 -14.93
C THR A 432 -5.48 -14.55 -16.17
N THR A 433 -4.97 -13.33 -16.04
CA THR A 433 -4.56 -12.50 -17.21
C THR A 433 -3.17 -12.85 -17.77
N ILE A 434 -2.39 -13.67 -17.07
CA ILE A 434 -1.02 -14.04 -17.49
C ILE A 434 -1.03 -15.15 -18.58
N SER A 435 -2.19 -15.76 -18.88
CA SER A 435 -2.28 -16.90 -19.81
C SER A 435 -2.55 -16.54 -21.29
N SER A 436 -2.66 -15.27 -21.66
CA SER A 436 -2.94 -14.85 -23.04
C SER A 436 -1.80 -14.05 -23.68
N GLY A 437 -0.59 -14.60 -23.68
CA GLY A 437 0.58 -14.04 -24.36
C GLY A 437 1.20 -15.02 -25.36
N ASP A 438 0.95 -14.77 -26.65
CA ASP A 438 1.73 -15.18 -27.83
C ASP A 438 2.17 -16.65 -27.97
N SER A 439 1.30 -17.44 -28.59
CA SER A 439 1.69 -18.63 -29.35
C SER A 439 1.56 -18.35 -30.86
N THR A 440 2.39 -17.44 -31.39
CA THR A 440 2.63 -17.33 -32.84
C THR A 440 4.03 -16.79 -33.15
N VAL A 441 5.01 -17.69 -33.22
CA VAL A 441 6.16 -17.52 -34.14
C VAL A 441 6.40 -18.88 -34.79
N VAL A 442 6.12 -18.94 -36.09
CA VAL A 442 6.62 -19.97 -37.02
C VAL A 442 8.05 -19.62 -37.41
#